data_AF-A0A7V5PB47-F1
#
_entry.id   AF-A0A7V5PB47-F1
#
_cell.length_a   1.000
_cell.length_b   1.000
_cell.length_c   1.000
_cell.angle_alpha   90.00
_cell.angle_beta   90.00
_cell.angle_gamma   90.00
#
_symmetry.space_group_name_H-M   'P 1'
#
loop_
_entity.id
_entity.type
_entity.pdbx_description
1 polymer ?
#
loop_
_entity_poly.entity_id
_entity_poly.type
_entity_poly.pdbx_seq_one_letter_code
_entity_poly.pdbx_strand_id
1 'polypeptide(L)'
;MKDLFLVGMGGLVGAISRFVAGRCLTTICPLPGHIATLLVNAAGSFVLGLVIAKAAGSAHLARWQVFLTAGFCGSFTTFSSWILDISYLAEQASLRAAAGHAFLGLLVGVAALALGTSLGRYQALALRLEDVVQALHILRPVR
;
A
#
# COMPACT_ATOMS: atom_id res chain seq x y z
N MET A 1 -6.32 19.89 13.62
CA MET A 1 -5.41 20.65 12.74
C MET A 1 -4.11 19.90 12.41
N LYS A 2 -3.41 19.30 13.39
CA LYS A 2 -2.18 18.51 13.12
C LYS A 2 -2.42 17.36 12.12
N ASP A 3 -3.54 16.65 12.25
CA ASP A 3 -3.87 15.55 11.34
C ASP A 3 -4.15 16.03 9.91
N LEU A 4 -4.78 17.20 9.72
CA LEU A 4 -4.97 17.77 8.38
C LEU A 4 -3.63 18.02 7.69
N PHE A 5 -2.65 18.56 8.42
CA PHE A 5 -1.31 18.78 7.87
C PHE A 5 -0.64 17.45 7.49
N LEU A 6 -0.77 16.42 8.32
CA LEU A 6 -0.25 15.08 8.04
C LEU A 6 -0.94 14.44 6.82
N VAL A 7 -2.26 14.52 6.72
CA VAL A 7 -3.01 14.07 5.53
C VAL A 7 -2.54 14.82 4.29
N GLY A 8 -2.44 16.15 4.35
CA GLY A 8 -2.05 16.98 3.23
C GLY A 8 -0.63 16.68 2.73
N MET A 9 0.33 16.57 3.65
CA MET A 9 1.72 16.22 3.29
C MET A 9 1.83 14.80 2.76
N GLY A 10 1.13 13.84 3.37
CA GLY A 10 1.07 12.48 2.87
C GLY A 10 0.45 12.43 1.48
N GLY A 11 -0.63 13.18 1.26
CA GLY A 11 -1.33 13.28 -0.01
C GLY A 11 -0.47 13.86 -1.12
N LEU A 12 0.26 14.94 -0.84
CA LEU A 12 1.23 15.53 -1.77
C LEU A 12 2.27 14.50 -2.21
N VAL A 13 2.90 13.82 -1.25
CA VAL A 13 3.93 12.81 -1.53
C VAL A 13 3.33 11.62 -2.29
N GLY A 14 2.15 11.16 -1.91
CA GLY A 14 1.44 10.06 -2.57
C GLY A 14 1.08 10.37 -4.01
N ALA A 15 0.53 11.56 -4.28
CA ALA A 15 0.14 11.99 -5.62
C ALA A 15 1.36 12.13 -6.55
N ILE A 16 2.45 12.76 -6.08
CA ILE A 16 3.70 12.88 -6.85
C ILE A 16 4.29 11.49 -7.13
N SER A 17 4.33 10.62 -6.11
CA SER A 17 4.87 9.26 -6.25
C SER A 17 4.07 8.45 -7.27
N ARG A 18 2.73 8.54 -7.25
CA ARG A 18 1.87 7.90 -8.25
C ARG A 18 2.15 8.43 -9.65
N PHE A 19 2.26 9.74 -9.81
CA PHE A 19 2.54 10.35 -11.11
C PHE A 19 3.88 9.85 -11.67
N VAL A 20 4.95 9.90 -10.88
CA VAL A 20 6.27 9.43 -11.29
C VAL A 20 6.27 7.93 -11.56
N ALA A 21 5.68 7.11 -10.68
CA ALA A 21 5.61 5.66 -10.86
C ALA A 21 4.83 5.29 -12.13
N GLY A 22 3.67 5.90 -12.36
CA GLY A 22 2.88 5.68 -13.57
C GLY A 22 3.63 6.08 -14.84
N ARG A 23 4.38 7.19 -14.82
CA ARG A 23 5.25 7.59 -15.93
C ARG A 23 6.37 6.58 -16.16
N CYS A 24 7.12 6.20 -15.13
CA CYS A 24 8.18 5.19 -15.26
C CYS A 24 7.64 3.86 -15.82
N LEU A 25 6.47 3.41 -15.34
CA LEU A 25 5.80 2.18 -15.78
C LEU A 25 5.17 2.26 -17.16
N THR A 26 5.14 3.43 -17.82
CA THR A 26 4.62 3.58 -19.18
C THR A 26 5.69 4.02 -20.17
N THR A 27 6.76 4.69 -19.72
CA THR A 27 7.83 5.19 -20.59
C THR A 27 9.12 4.39 -20.50
N ILE A 28 9.50 3.90 -19.32
CA ILE A 28 10.76 3.14 -19.12
C ILE A 28 10.49 1.65 -19.29
N CYS A 29 9.44 1.15 -18.66
CA CYS A 29 8.86 -0.15 -18.96
C CYS A 29 7.60 0.13 -19.77
N PRO A 30 7.51 -0.16 -21.09
CA PRO A 30 6.38 0.27 -21.92
C PRO A 30 5.14 -0.61 -21.67
N LEU A 31 4.62 -0.63 -20.44
CA LEU A 31 3.39 -1.32 -20.09
C LEU A 31 2.18 -0.50 -20.55
N PRO A 32 1.05 -1.16 -20.86
CA PRO A 32 -0.21 -0.47 -21.07
C PRO A 32 -0.61 0.35 -19.84
N GLY A 33 -1.22 1.53 -20.04
CA GLY A 33 -1.63 2.43 -18.96
C GLY A 33 -2.47 1.76 -17.87
N HIS A 34 -3.44 0.93 -18.27
CA HIS A 34 -4.27 0.18 -17.34
C HIS A 34 -3.49 -0.82 -16.47
N ILE A 35 -2.39 -1.39 -16.97
CA ILE A 35 -1.51 -2.25 -16.18
C ILE A 35 -0.67 -1.41 -15.22
N ALA A 36 -0.18 -0.24 -15.65
CA ALA A 36 0.56 0.67 -14.78
C ALA A 36 -0.32 1.14 -13.59
N THR A 37 -1.57 1.54 -13.84
CA THR A 37 -2.52 1.91 -12.77
C THR A 37 -2.77 0.74 -11.81
N LEU A 38 -2.97 -0.47 -12.34
CA LEU A 38 -3.18 -1.66 -11.52
C LEU A 38 -1.99 -1.94 -10.60
N LEU A 39 -0.76 -1.86 -11.12
CA LEU A 39 0.46 -2.08 -10.32
C LEU A 39 0.64 -1.02 -9.22
N VAL A 40 0.37 0.25 -9.53
CA VAL A 40 0.40 1.33 -8.53
C VAL A 40 -0.64 1.08 -7.43
N ASN A 41 -1.87 0.73 -7.80
CA ASN A 41 -2.93 0.43 -6.84
C ASN A 41 -2.61 -0.80 -5.97
N ALA A 42 -2.01 -1.84 -6.56
CA ALA A 42 -1.56 -3.03 -5.84
C ALA A 42 -0.45 -2.71 -4.84
N ALA A 43 0.58 -1.96 -5.26
CA ALA A 43 1.68 -1.54 -4.40
C ALA A 43 1.17 -0.66 -3.24
N GLY A 44 0.25 0.26 -3.50
CA GLY A 44 -0.35 1.10 -2.48
C GLY A 44 -1.20 0.31 -1.48
N SER A 45 -1.99 -0.65 -1.97
CA SER A 45 -2.76 -1.56 -1.13
C SER A 45 -1.86 -2.43 -0.23
N PHE A 46 -0.74 -2.92 -0.75
CA PHE A 46 0.26 -3.65 0.03
C PHE A 46 0.87 -2.79 1.14
N VAL A 47 1.30 -1.56 0.81
CA VAL A 47 1.84 -0.61 1.79
C VAL A 47 0.80 -0.28 2.86
N LEU A 48 -0.46 -0.08 2.48
CA LEU A 48 -1.55 0.16 3.42
C LEU A 48 -1.68 -1.00 4.42
N GLY A 49 -1.64 -2.24 3.95
CA GLY A 49 -1.72 -3.43 4.80
C GLY A 49 -0.55 -3.52 5.78
N LEU A 50 0.68 -3.26 5.31
CA LEU A 50 1.87 -3.20 6.15
C LEU A 50 1.75 -2.16 7.26
N VAL A 51 1.30 -0.95 6.91
CA VAL A 51 1.18 0.18 7.84
C VAL A 51 0.15 -0.13 8.92
N ILE A 52 -1.03 -0.63 8.55
CA ILE A 52 -2.09 -0.98 9.51
C ILE A 52 -1.62 -2.06 10.49
N ALA A 53 -0.96 -3.11 9.98
CA ALA A 53 -0.46 -4.18 10.82
C ALA A 53 0.60 -3.71 11.83
N LYS A 54 1.52 -2.83 11.41
CA LYS A 54 2.60 -2.31 12.27
C LYS A 54 2.11 -1.26 13.26
N ALA A 55 1.17 -0.40 12.86
CA ALA A 55 0.64 0.66 13.72
C ALA A 55 -0.07 0.09 14.96
N ALA A 56 -0.70 -1.08 14.86
CA ALA A 56 -1.35 -1.76 15.98
C ALA A 56 -0.40 -2.13 17.13
N GLY A 57 0.91 -2.25 16.87
CA GLY A 57 1.91 -2.65 17.86
C GLY A 57 2.90 -1.55 18.25
N SER A 58 2.81 -0.34 17.69
CA SER A 58 3.81 0.71 17.88
C SER A 58 3.17 2.10 18.00
N ALA A 59 3.31 2.72 19.18
CA ALA A 59 2.81 4.07 19.44
C ALA A 59 3.47 5.14 18.53
N HIS A 60 4.73 4.93 18.14
CA HIS A 60 5.41 5.81 17.19
C HIS A 60 4.79 5.75 15.80
N LEU A 61 4.53 4.54 15.27
CA LEU A 61 3.87 4.39 13.97
C LEU A 61 2.40 4.84 14.00
N ALA A 62 1.71 4.66 15.13
CA ALA A 62 0.35 5.16 15.29
C ALA A 62 0.24 6.68 15.05
N ARG A 63 1.27 7.45 15.45
CA ARG A 63 1.33 8.90 15.20
C ARG A 63 1.41 9.27 13.71
N TRP A 64 2.03 8.43 12.90
CA TRP A 64 2.18 8.63 11.46
C TRP A 64 1.12 7.91 10.63
N GLN A 65 0.21 7.18 11.27
CA GLN A 65 -0.76 6.34 10.60
C GLN A 65 -1.61 7.14 9.61
N VAL A 66 -2.17 8.29 10.02
CA VAL A 66 -2.99 9.15 9.15
C VAL A 66 -2.21 9.72 7.95
N PHE A 67 -0.93 10.07 8.14
CA PHE A 67 -0.06 10.50 7.04
C PHE A 67 0.10 9.39 6.01
N LEU A 68 0.37 8.16 6.47
CA LEU A 68 0.66 7.03 5.61
C LEU A 68 -0.59 6.42 4.97
N THR A 69 -1.72 6.37 5.69
CA THR A 69 -2.96 5.77 5.20
C THR A 69 -3.77 6.77 4.38
N ALA A 70 -4.45 7.69 5.02
CA ALA A 70 -5.36 8.65 4.37
C ALA A 70 -4.61 9.62 3.45
N GLY A 71 -3.41 10.05 3.84
CA GLY A 71 -2.56 10.90 3.00
C GLY A 71 -1.92 10.13 1.85
N PHE A 72 -0.82 9.41 2.15
CA PHE A 72 0.02 8.77 1.15
C PHE A 72 -0.71 7.68 0.38
N CYS A 73 -1.18 6.61 1.04
CA CYS A 73 -1.84 5.51 0.32
C CYS A 73 -3.12 5.97 -0.38
N GLY A 74 -3.88 6.88 0.25
CA GLY A 74 -5.09 7.47 -0.33
C GLY A 74 -4.85 8.23 -1.63
N SER A 75 -3.71 8.93 -1.75
CA SER A 75 -3.37 9.70 -2.97
C SER A 75 -2.46 8.95 -3.95
N PHE A 76 -1.70 7.97 -3.44
CA PHE A 76 -0.86 7.08 -4.23
C PHE A 76 -1.68 6.03 -4.98
N THR A 77 -2.77 5.54 -4.40
CA THR A 77 -3.77 4.74 -5.11
C THR A 77 -4.79 5.64 -5.81
N THR A 78 -5.46 5.13 -6.84
CA THR A 78 -6.44 5.91 -7.60
C THR A 78 -7.57 5.02 -8.13
N PHE A 79 -8.78 5.28 -7.65
CA PHE A 79 -9.99 4.66 -8.20
C PHE A 79 -10.42 5.34 -9.51
N SER A 80 -10.34 6.67 -9.58
CA SER A 80 -10.76 7.43 -10.76
C SER A 80 -10.00 7.07 -12.03
N SER A 81 -8.67 6.93 -11.95
CA SER A 81 -7.87 6.52 -13.11
C SER A 81 -8.19 5.08 -13.52
N TRP A 82 -8.44 4.21 -12.55
CA TRP A 82 -8.81 2.82 -12.82
C TRP A 82 -10.19 2.68 -13.48
N ILE A 83 -11.16 3.53 -13.11
CA ILE A 83 -12.45 3.59 -13.81
C ILE A 83 -12.29 4.05 -15.26
N LEU A 84 -11.42 5.04 -15.52
CA LEU A 84 -11.11 5.46 -16.90
C LEU A 84 -10.46 4.32 -17.70
N ASP A 85 -9.54 3.58 -17.09
CA ASP A 85 -8.92 2.41 -17.72
C ASP A 85 -9.96 1.33 -18.08
N ILE A 86 -10.93 1.07 -17.19
CA ILE A 86 -12.03 0.14 -17.45
C ILE A 86 -12.92 0.65 -18.60
N SER A 87 -13.27 1.95 -18.62
CA SER A 87 -14.09 2.51 -19.71
C SER A 87 -13.36 2.46 -21.05
N TYR A 88 -12.06 2.78 -21.09
CA TYR A 88 -11.27 2.69 -22.31
C TYR A 88 -11.14 1.25 -22.81
N LEU A 89 -10.99 0.27 -21.91
CA LEU A 89 -10.99 -1.14 -22.29
C LEU A 89 -12.35 -1.58 -22.85
N ALA A 90 -13.46 -1.05 -22.33
CA ALA A 90 -14.79 -1.36 -22.82
C ALA A 90 -15.01 -0.82 -24.25
N GLU A 91 -14.55 0.41 -24.50
CA GLU A 91 -14.68 1.10 -25.78
C GLU A 91 -13.73 0.57 -26.85
N GLN A 92 -12.46 0.33 -26.49
CA GLN A 92 -11.38 0.05 -27.45
C GLN A 92 -11.11 -1.44 -27.63
N ALA A 93 -11.49 -2.29 -26.67
CA ALA A 93 -11.24 -3.73 -26.73
C ALA A 93 -12.53 -4.55 -26.66
N SER A 94 -13.13 -4.69 -25.47
CA SER A 94 -14.43 -5.34 -25.28
C SER A 94 -14.93 -5.20 -23.84
N LEU A 95 -16.24 -5.36 -23.65
CA LEU A 95 -16.84 -5.47 -22.31
C LEU A 95 -16.24 -6.60 -21.47
N ARG A 96 -15.86 -7.72 -22.11
CA ARG A 96 -15.21 -8.84 -21.41
C ARG A 96 -13.83 -8.45 -20.86
N ALA A 97 -13.04 -7.70 -21.64
CA ALA A 97 -11.73 -7.21 -21.19
C ALA A 97 -11.87 -6.21 -20.04
N ALA A 98 -12.83 -5.28 -20.14
CA ALA A 98 -13.13 -4.31 -19.08
C ALA A 98 -13.55 -5.01 -17.78
N ALA A 99 -14.50 -5.96 -17.85
CA ALA A 99 -14.95 -6.74 -16.70
C ALA A 99 -13.82 -7.58 -16.08
N GLY A 100 -12.98 -8.21 -16.93
CA GLY A 100 -11.81 -8.95 -16.49
C GLY A 100 -10.81 -8.06 -15.74
N HIS A 101 -10.54 -6.86 -16.24
CA HIS A 101 -9.65 -5.90 -15.60
C HIS A 101 -10.22 -5.37 -14.28
N ALA A 102 -11.54 -5.10 -14.23
CA ALA A 102 -12.23 -4.71 -13.01
C ALA A 102 -12.15 -5.79 -11.91
N PHE A 103 -12.41 -7.04 -12.28
CA PHE A 103 -12.31 -8.17 -11.35
C PHE A 103 -10.88 -8.40 -10.87
N LEU A 104 -9.91 -8.37 -11.80
CA LEU A 104 -8.50 -8.56 -11.49
C LEU A 104 -7.98 -7.45 -10.56
N GLY A 105 -8.35 -6.19 -10.80
CA GLY A 105 -7.95 -5.07 -9.95
C GLY A 105 -8.43 -5.23 -8.50
N LEU A 106 -9.68 -5.66 -8.29
CA LEU A 106 -10.21 -5.97 -6.96
C LEU A 106 -9.44 -7.12 -6.30
N LEU A 107 -9.28 -8.24 -7.02
CA LEU A 107 -8.60 -9.43 -6.50
C LEU A 107 -7.16 -9.12 -6.09
N VAL A 108 -6.41 -8.45 -6.98
CA VAL A 108 -5.02 -8.07 -6.74
C VAL A 108 -4.92 -7.06 -5.60
N GLY A 109 -5.80 -6.06 -5.54
CA GLY A 109 -5.81 -5.07 -4.45
C GLY A 109 -6.04 -5.71 -3.08
N VAL A 110 -7.04 -6.58 -2.97
CA VAL A 110 -7.35 -7.31 -1.72
C VAL A 110 -6.22 -8.27 -1.35
N ALA A 111 -5.68 -9.02 -2.32
CA ALA A 111 -4.57 -9.92 -2.09
C ALA A 111 -3.31 -9.16 -1.61
N ALA A 112 -2.99 -8.04 -2.25
CA ALA A 112 -1.86 -7.18 -1.87
C ALA A 112 -2.02 -6.64 -0.45
N LEU A 113 -3.21 -6.14 -0.08
CA LEU A 113 -3.51 -5.69 1.28
C LEU A 113 -3.33 -6.82 2.30
N ALA A 114 -3.85 -8.01 2.00
CA ALA A 114 -3.73 -9.18 2.88
C ALA A 114 -2.27 -9.62 3.05
N LEU A 115 -1.49 -9.66 1.98
CA LEU A 115 -0.06 -9.98 2.02
C LEU A 115 0.72 -8.96 2.86
N GLY A 116 0.46 -7.66 2.64
CA GLY A 116 1.09 -6.60 3.42
C GLY A 116 0.75 -6.71 4.90
N THR A 117 -0.51 -6.99 5.22
CA THR A 117 -0.97 -7.19 6.60
C THR A 117 -0.29 -8.38 7.27
N SER A 118 -0.23 -9.53 6.58
CA SER A 118 0.42 -10.74 7.08
C SER A 118 1.91 -10.50 7.34
N LEU A 119 2.63 -9.92 6.37
CA LEU A 119 4.05 -9.62 6.53
C LEU A 119 4.29 -8.64 7.69
N GLY A 120 3.47 -7.60 7.82
CA GLY A 120 3.57 -6.66 8.94
C GLY A 120 3.39 -7.32 10.30
N ARG A 121 2.45 -8.27 10.41
CA ARG A 121 2.23 -9.06 11.64
C ARG A 121 3.40 -9.97 11.95
N TYR A 122 3.96 -10.67 10.96
CA TYR A 122 5.13 -11.53 11.15
C TYR A 122 6.33 -10.73 11.67
N GLN A 123 6.61 -9.55 11.08
CA GLN A 123 7.69 -8.67 11.53
C GLN A 123 7.47 -8.16 12.96
N ALA A 124 6.23 -7.78 13.31
CA ALA A 124 5.92 -7.32 14.66
C ALA A 124 6.07 -8.44 15.71
N LEU A 125 5.74 -9.68 15.36
CA LEU A 125 5.93 -10.83 16.24
C LEU A 125 7.42 -11.15 16.43
N ALA A 126 8.21 -11.14 15.35
CA ALA A 126 9.64 -11.43 15.40
C ALA A 126 10.39 -10.49 16.36
N LEU A 127 10.12 -9.18 16.27
CA LEU A 127 10.73 -8.18 17.16
C LEU A 127 10.37 -8.42 18.64
N ARG A 128 9.10 -8.77 18.92
CA ARG A 128 8.67 -9.09 20.30
C ARG A 128 9.37 -10.33 20.85
N LEU A 129 9.63 -11.33 20.01
CA LEU A 129 10.35 -12.54 20.42
C LEU A 129 11.81 -12.22 20.73
N GLU A 130 12.47 -11.37 19.93
CA GLU A 130 13.83 -10.90 20.21
C GLU A 130 13.90 -10.16 21.56
N ASP A 131 12.95 -9.26 21.84
CA ASP A 131 12.87 -8.54 23.12
C ASP A 131 12.71 -9.51 24.32
N VAL A 132 11.86 -10.53 24.18
CA VAL A 132 11.63 -11.54 25.23
C VAL A 132 12.88 -12.40 25.44
N VAL A 133 13.54 -12.84 24.36
CA VAL A 133 14.77 -13.64 24.45
C VAL A 133 15.88 -12.83 25.13
N GLN A 134 16.02 -11.55 24.79
CA GLN A 134 17.01 -10.67 25.40
C GLN A 134 16.72 -10.46 26.90
N ALA A 135 15.45 -10.25 27.28
CA ALA A 135 15.05 -10.14 28.67
C ALA A 135 15.34 -11.44 29.46
N LEU A 136 15.11 -12.62 28.87
CA LEU A 136 15.41 -13.91 29.48
C LEU A 136 16.93 -14.13 29.64
N HIS A 137 17.76 -13.63 28.71
CA HIS A 137 19.22 -13.69 28.84
C HIS A 137 19.73 -12.81 29.99
N ILE A 138 19.15 -11.63 30.20
CA ILE A 138 19.49 -10.74 31.34
C ILE A 138 19.12 -11.40 32.68
N LEU A 139 18.05 -12.20 32.70
CA LEU A 139 17.58 -12.90 33.91
C LEU A 139 18.31 -14.21 34.21
N ARG A 140 19.28 -14.65 33.38
CA ARG A 140 20.13 -15.80 33.74
C ARG A 140 21.09 -15.38 34.87
N PRO A 141 21.03 -16.01 36.05
CA PRO A 141 21.97 -15.72 37.12
C PRO A 141 23.39 -16.08 36.65
N VAL A 142 24.31 -15.11 36.77
CA VAL A 142 25.74 -15.33 36.61
C VAL A 142 26.14 -16.36 37.67
N ARG A 143 26.47 -17.58 37.23
CA ARG A 143 27.07 -18.59 38.11
C ARG A 143 28.50 -18.20 38.45
#